data_AF-A0A136L1L3-F1
#
_entry.id   AF-A0A136L1L3-F1
#
_cell.length_a   1.000
_cell.length_b   1.000
_cell.length_c   1.000
_cell.angle_alpha   90.00
_cell.angle_beta   90.00
_cell.angle_gamma   90.00
#
_symmetry.space_group_name_H-M   'P 1'
#
loop_
_entity.id
_entity.type
_entity.pdbx_description
1 polymer ?
#
loop_
_entity_poly.entity_id
_entity_poly.type
_entity_poly.pdbx_seq_one_letter_code
_entity_poly.pdbx_strand_id
1 'polypeptide(L)'
;MNSKFSRRDFLKLSGLTLSGLAFSPFVPGFTDFDDSFVIRIATKEIPVRKAPTDDSPIQLSWYRDELVHVYEQVTAKDPEWNPVWYRVWGGYVHRGRLHRVKTIYQTPLSSIKEGERLVTEVTVPYTTPYRFSKAYGWQPMSPPLYYGSVHWIDKVEEGPAMADYKGAWYRIYDELDSNVTYYVPAIHMRIFPPEYLTPISPDVPYEQKRIEVNLSTQMLYAYEYGSTVFQTNISSGVPGDPTGGTGIPTTTPAGEFSILDKVPAKHMGYSYFGEQTTGNILADVDNYVLPGVPWTSFFTRQGHAFHGTYWHENFGTPMSHGCINMRSDESNWLFRWAWPVHKDTAAATRGLGTIVEIHY
;
A
#
# COMPACT_ATOMS: atom_id res chain seq x y z
N MET A 1 -25.11 55.08 5.48
CA MET A 1 -23.98 55.76 4.82
C MET A 1 -23.28 54.75 3.92
N ASN A 2 -23.44 54.85 2.61
CA ASN A 2 -22.77 53.96 1.64
C ASN A 2 -21.33 54.45 1.44
N SER A 3 -20.35 53.78 2.03
CA SER A 3 -18.94 54.03 1.68
C SER A 3 -18.69 53.49 0.27
N LYS A 4 -18.66 54.38 -0.72
CA LYS A 4 -18.28 54.04 -2.10
C LYS A 4 -16.80 53.62 -2.10
N PHE A 5 -16.55 52.35 -2.37
CA PHE A 5 -15.20 51.81 -2.56
C PHE A 5 -14.52 52.57 -3.71
N SER A 6 -13.45 53.31 -3.41
CA SER A 6 -12.80 54.16 -4.41
C SER A 6 -11.77 53.36 -5.22
N ARG A 7 -11.43 53.84 -6.43
CA ARG A 7 -10.35 53.23 -7.25
C ARG A 7 -9.01 53.18 -6.51
N ARG A 8 -8.77 54.12 -5.59
CA ARG A 8 -7.58 54.16 -4.74
C ARG A 8 -7.60 53.05 -3.69
N ASP A 9 -8.78 52.72 -3.14
CA ASP A 9 -8.93 51.64 -2.18
C ASP A 9 -8.78 50.29 -2.85
N PHE A 10 -9.29 50.14 -4.09
CA PHE A 10 -9.03 48.97 -4.92
C PHE A 10 -7.54 48.77 -5.18
N LEU A 11 -6.81 49.81 -5.63
CA LEU A 11 -5.37 49.70 -5.90
C LEU A 11 -4.55 49.39 -4.64
N LYS A 12 -4.94 49.94 -3.47
CA LYS A 12 -4.31 49.60 -2.19
C LYS A 12 -4.57 48.15 -1.79
N LEU A 13 -5.81 47.68 -1.96
CA LEU A 13 -6.17 46.30 -1.65
C LEU A 13 -5.45 45.32 -2.58
N SER A 14 -5.42 45.60 -3.89
CA SER A 14 -4.71 44.81 -4.90
C SER A 14 -3.20 44.78 -4.64
N GLY A 15 -2.60 45.93 -4.28
CA GLY A 15 -1.20 46.01 -3.90
C GLY A 15 -0.87 45.18 -2.66
N LEU A 16 -1.71 45.23 -1.62
CA LEU A 16 -1.55 44.43 -0.41
C LEU A 16 -1.68 42.93 -0.67
N THR A 17 -2.62 42.48 -1.52
CA THR A 17 -2.74 41.07 -1.91
C THR A 17 -1.55 40.58 -2.74
N LEU A 18 -1.03 41.41 -3.65
CA LEU A 18 0.13 41.05 -4.46
C LEU A 18 1.43 40.99 -3.63
N SER A 19 1.61 41.92 -2.68
CA SER A 19 2.71 41.86 -1.74
C SER A 19 2.60 40.65 -0.80
N GLY A 20 1.40 40.31 -0.34
CA GLY A 20 1.17 39.10 0.47
C GLY A 20 1.53 37.80 -0.26
N LEU A 21 1.25 37.71 -1.57
CA LEU A 21 1.64 36.58 -2.40
C LEU A 21 3.15 36.54 -2.68
N ALA A 22 3.80 37.70 -2.85
CA ALA A 22 5.24 37.79 -3.09
C ALA A 22 6.10 37.41 -1.86
N PHE A 23 5.53 37.51 -0.65
CA PHE A 23 6.18 37.13 0.60
C PHE A 23 5.61 35.85 1.23
N SER A 24 4.70 35.16 0.54
CA SER A 24 4.27 33.83 0.97
C SER A 24 5.42 32.85 0.73
N PRO A 25 5.83 32.07 1.74
CA PRO A 25 6.80 31.00 1.52
C PRO A 25 6.28 30.08 0.41
N PHE A 26 7.18 29.62 -0.46
CA PHE A 26 6.88 28.57 -1.43
C PHE A 26 6.34 27.36 -0.65
N VAL A 27 5.03 27.11 -0.74
CA VAL A 27 4.40 25.90 -0.23
C VAL A 27 4.37 24.92 -1.41
N PRO A 28 5.22 23.88 -1.43
CA PRO A 28 5.13 22.84 -2.46
C PRO A 28 3.71 22.24 -2.44
N GLY A 29 3.08 22.11 -3.61
CA GLY A 29 1.77 21.46 -3.76
C GLY A 29 0.56 22.37 -4.00
N PHE A 30 0.69 23.70 -3.98
CA PHE A 30 -0.44 24.60 -4.33
C PHE A 30 -0.64 24.80 -5.86
N THR A 31 0.28 24.30 -6.70
CA THR A 31 0.20 24.41 -8.18
C THR A 31 0.21 23.06 -8.92
N ASP A 32 0.44 21.94 -8.23
CA ASP A 32 0.44 20.61 -8.83
C ASP A 32 -0.95 19.95 -8.70
N PHE A 33 -1.86 20.31 -9.60
CA PHE A 33 -2.94 19.39 -9.94
C PHE A 33 -2.36 18.28 -10.80
N ASP A 34 -1.77 17.27 -10.16
CA ASP A 34 -1.36 16.03 -10.83
C ASP A 34 -2.60 15.15 -11.09
N ASP A 35 -3.26 15.41 -12.21
CA ASP A 35 -4.32 14.56 -12.76
C ASP A 35 -3.75 13.45 -13.68
N SER A 36 -2.43 13.23 -13.65
CA SER A 36 -1.83 12.19 -14.48
C SER A 36 -2.25 10.80 -13.96
N PHE A 37 -2.85 10.01 -14.84
CA PHE A 37 -3.12 8.61 -14.57
C PHE A 37 -1.88 7.81 -14.97
N VAL A 38 -0.98 7.60 -14.01
CA VAL A 38 0.21 6.77 -14.17
C VAL A 38 0.03 5.43 -13.46
N ILE A 39 0.44 4.36 -14.13
CA ILE A 39 0.51 3.01 -13.56
C ILE A 39 1.95 2.50 -13.58
N ARG A 40 2.29 1.67 -12.60
CA ARG A 40 3.52 0.89 -12.55
C ARG A 40 3.23 -0.53 -13.03
N ILE A 41 4.12 -1.09 -13.84
CA ILE A 41 4.09 -2.53 -14.15
C ILE A 41 4.59 -3.31 -12.93
N ALA A 42 3.71 -4.08 -12.29
CA ALA A 42 4.03 -4.79 -11.05
C ALA A 42 4.43 -6.26 -11.26
N THR A 43 4.57 -6.69 -12.51
CA THR A 43 5.02 -8.03 -12.91
C THR A 43 6.24 -7.93 -13.81
N LYS A 44 6.94 -9.04 -14.03
CA LYS A 44 8.18 -9.09 -14.83
C LYS A 44 8.00 -8.48 -16.23
N GLU A 45 6.89 -8.81 -16.87
CA GLU A 45 6.53 -8.38 -18.21
C GLU A 45 5.01 -8.37 -18.35
N ILE A 46 4.47 -7.37 -19.04
CA ILE A 46 3.06 -7.33 -19.44
C ILE A 46 2.93 -7.06 -20.94
N PRO A 47 2.16 -7.88 -21.68
CA PRO A 47 1.92 -7.65 -23.09
C PRO A 47 0.94 -6.50 -23.30
N VAL A 48 1.26 -5.61 -24.24
CA VAL A 48 0.37 -4.57 -24.76
C VAL A 48 -0.33 -5.11 -25.99
N ARG A 49 -1.65 -5.23 -25.92
CA ARG A 49 -2.48 -5.86 -26.95
C ARG A 49 -3.14 -4.82 -27.85
N LYS A 50 -3.35 -5.18 -29.11
CA LYS A 50 -4.03 -4.29 -30.08
C LYS A 50 -5.48 -3.93 -29.68
N ALA A 51 -6.19 -4.84 -29.02
CA ALA A 51 -7.54 -4.66 -28.49
C ALA A 51 -7.62 -5.17 -27.04
N PRO A 52 -8.61 -4.73 -26.23
CA PRO A 52 -8.73 -5.10 -24.82
C PRO A 52 -9.32 -6.50 -24.65
N THR A 53 -8.57 -7.51 -25.08
CA THR A 53 -8.90 -8.94 -24.98
C THR A 53 -7.62 -9.76 -25.07
N ASP A 54 -7.55 -10.87 -24.34
CA ASP A 54 -6.37 -11.74 -24.33
C ASP A 54 -6.09 -12.47 -25.64
N ASP A 55 -7.07 -12.54 -26.55
CA ASP A 55 -6.88 -13.13 -27.87
C ASP A 55 -6.27 -12.16 -28.88
N SER A 56 -6.21 -10.87 -28.54
CA SER A 56 -5.66 -9.86 -29.43
C SER A 56 -4.14 -10.01 -29.56
N PRO A 57 -3.58 -9.83 -30.79
CA PRO A 57 -2.13 -9.81 -31.00
C PRO A 57 -1.42 -8.81 -30.10
N ILE A 58 -0.26 -9.22 -29.60
CA ILE A 58 0.68 -8.40 -28.84
C ILE A 58 1.37 -7.43 -29.81
N GLN A 59 1.41 -6.15 -29.47
CA GLN A 59 2.07 -5.11 -30.25
C GLN A 59 3.47 -4.82 -29.70
N LEU A 60 3.60 -4.80 -28.37
CA LEU A 60 4.85 -4.62 -27.62
C LEU A 60 4.66 -5.13 -26.19
N SER A 61 5.71 -5.08 -25.38
CA SER A 61 5.66 -5.39 -23.96
C SER A 61 6.21 -4.23 -23.13
N TRP A 62 5.65 -4.05 -21.94
CA TRP A 62 6.27 -3.26 -20.86
C TRP A 62 6.79 -4.19 -19.78
N TYR A 63 7.80 -3.75 -19.04
CA TYR A 63 8.55 -4.52 -18.06
C TYR A 63 8.39 -3.95 -16.66
N ARG A 64 8.77 -4.76 -15.66
CA ARG A 64 8.71 -4.40 -14.23
C ARG A 64 9.23 -2.99 -13.96
N ASP A 65 8.48 -2.27 -13.14
CA ASP A 65 8.76 -0.92 -12.65
C ASP A 65 8.72 0.20 -13.69
N GLU A 66 8.48 -0.11 -14.96
CA GLU A 66 8.17 0.92 -15.95
C GLU A 66 6.88 1.64 -15.60
N LEU A 67 6.91 2.97 -15.79
CA LEU A 67 5.79 3.86 -15.53
C LEU A 67 5.11 4.20 -16.84
N VAL A 68 3.81 3.92 -16.92
CA VAL A 68 3.04 4.07 -18.16
C VAL A 68 1.88 5.01 -17.91
N HIS A 69 1.72 5.98 -18.80
CA HIS A 69 0.54 6.83 -18.81
C HIS A 69 -0.67 6.07 -19.36
N VAL A 70 -1.77 6.12 -18.62
CA VAL A 70 -3.08 5.62 -19.01
C VAL A 70 -3.86 6.76 -19.64
N TYR A 71 -4.28 6.56 -20.88
CA TYR A 71 -5.09 7.53 -21.63
C TYR A 71 -6.59 7.35 -21.36
N GLU A 72 -7.01 6.12 -21.08
CA GLU A 72 -8.40 5.77 -20.88
C GLU A 72 -8.52 4.45 -20.11
N GLN A 73 -9.55 4.34 -19.27
CA GLN A 73 -10.00 3.07 -18.70
C GLN A 73 -11.14 2.50 -19.53
N VAL A 74 -10.97 1.28 -20.02
CA VAL A 74 -11.95 0.56 -20.85
C VAL A 74 -12.45 -0.66 -20.10
N THR A 75 -13.77 -0.87 -20.12
CA THR A 75 -14.37 -2.12 -19.64
C THR A 75 -14.66 -3.00 -20.84
N ALA A 76 -14.02 -4.16 -20.89
CA ALA A 76 -14.19 -5.14 -21.95
C ALA A 76 -15.19 -6.23 -21.56
N LYS A 77 -15.49 -7.15 -22.48
CA LYS A 77 -16.30 -8.34 -22.16
C LYS A 77 -15.52 -9.35 -21.33
N ASP A 78 -14.23 -9.51 -21.63
CA ASP A 78 -13.35 -10.50 -21.01
C ASP A 78 -12.12 -9.80 -20.39
N PRO A 79 -11.60 -10.31 -19.25
CA PRO A 79 -12.14 -11.43 -18.47
C PRO A 79 -13.36 -11.04 -17.62
N GLU A 80 -14.25 -12.00 -17.35
CA GLU A 80 -15.54 -11.80 -16.68
C GLU A 80 -15.46 -11.09 -15.32
N TRP A 81 -14.49 -11.47 -14.48
CA TRP A 81 -14.40 -10.99 -13.10
C TRP A 81 -13.62 -9.69 -12.93
N ASN A 82 -12.65 -9.41 -13.81
CA ASN A 82 -11.91 -8.15 -13.83
C ASN A 82 -11.83 -7.61 -15.27
N PRO A 83 -12.93 -7.09 -15.83
CA PRO A 83 -13.01 -6.71 -17.24
C PRO A 83 -12.28 -5.40 -17.58
N VAL A 84 -11.46 -4.87 -16.66
CA VAL A 84 -10.88 -3.54 -16.80
C VAL A 84 -9.53 -3.58 -17.50
N TRP A 85 -9.42 -2.81 -18.57
CA TRP A 85 -8.21 -2.60 -19.37
C TRP A 85 -7.85 -1.11 -19.38
N TYR A 86 -6.57 -0.82 -19.55
CA TYR A 86 -6.08 0.54 -19.73
C TYR A 86 -5.58 0.73 -21.16
N ARG A 87 -6.06 1.80 -21.82
CA ARG A 87 -5.48 2.28 -23.07
C ARG A 87 -4.16 2.97 -22.75
N VAL A 88 -3.07 2.42 -23.27
CA VAL A 88 -1.71 2.94 -23.09
C VAL A 88 -1.05 3.15 -24.45
N TRP A 89 0.15 3.72 -24.49
CA TRP A 89 0.86 3.81 -25.76
C TRP A 89 1.09 2.41 -26.35
N GLY A 90 0.82 2.25 -27.65
CA GLY A 90 0.93 0.96 -28.35
C GLY A 90 -0.29 0.03 -28.28
N GLY A 91 -1.24 0.21 -27.36
CA GLY A 91 -2.44 -0.63 -27.31
C GLY A 91 -3.18 -0.61 -25.96
N TYR A 92 -3.53 -1.79 -25.47
CA TYR A 92 -4.28 -2.01 -24.24
C TYR A 92 -3.55 -3.00 -23.34
N VAL A 93 -3.57 -2.73 -22.04
CA VAL A 93 -3.02 -3.63 -21.01
C VAL A 93 -4.11 -3.97 -20.00
N HIS A 94 -4.14 -5.22 -19.54
CA HIS A 94 -5.07 -5.64 -18.51
C HIS A 94 -4.63 -5.08 -17.15
N ARG A 95 -5.59 -4.60 -16.34
CA ARG A 95 -5.30 -3.95 -15.06
C ARG A 95 -4.72 -4.89 -14.00
N GLY A 96 -4.97 -6.19 -14.12
CA GLY A 96 -4.73 -7.18 -13.07
C GLY A 96 -3.35 -7.09 -12.43
N ARG A 97 -2.27 -6.96 -13.22
CA ARG A 97 -0.88 -6.89 -12.73
C ARG A 97 -0.26 -5.50 -12.75
N LEU A 98 -1.10 -4.47 -12.65
CA LEU A 98 -0.70 -3.07 -12.63
C LEU A 98 -1.01 -2.48 -11.26
N HIS A 99 -0.35 -1.38 -10.93
CA HIS A 99 -0.68 -0.60 -9.74
C HIS A 99 -0.69 0.89 -10.09
N ARG A 100 -1.78 1.59 -9.78
CA ARG A 100 -1.83 3.04 -9.93
C ARG A 100 -0.87 3.71 -8.95
N VAL A 101 -0.10 4.67 -9.44
CA VAL A 101 0.91 5.37 -8.65
C VAL A 101 0.81 6.88 -8.86
N LYS A 102 1.38 7.63 -7.91
CA LYS A 102 1.56 9.08 -7.99
C LYS A 102 2.94 9.45 -7.51
N THR A 103 3.38 10.66 -7.84
CA THR A 103 4.61 11.26 -7.30
C THR A 103 4.25 12.46 -6.46
N ILE A 104 4.15 12.27 -5.14
CA ILE A 104 3.78 13.32 -4.19
C ILE A 104 4.92 13.48 -3.19
N TYR A 105 5.67 14.57 -3.30
CA TYR A 105 6.72 14.88 -2.32
C TYR A 105 6.12 15.44 -1.03
N GLN A 106 6.66 14.99 0.09
CA GLN A 106 6.22 15.33 1.43
C GLN A 106 7.17 16.34 2.07
N THR A 107 6.68 17.09 3.05
CA THR A 107 7.52 17.94 3.90
C THR A 107 8.10 17.09 5.05
N PRO A 108 9.43 16.88 5.11
CA PRO A 108 10.04 16.08 6.18
C PRO A 108 9.88 16.70 7.56
N LEU A 109 9.79 15.85 8.59
CA LEU A 109 9.99 16.27 9.97
C LEU A 109 11.45 16.66 10.21
N SER A 110 11.65 17.64 11.08
CA SER A 110 12.99 17.99 11.57
C SER A 110 13.56 16.95 12.53
N SER A 111 12.70 16.26 13.28
CA SER A 111 13.08 15.24 14.27
C SER A 111 11.88 14.37 14.63
N ILE A 112 12.18 13.19 15.18
CA ILE A 112 11.21 12.27 15.82
C ILE A 112 11.65 12.12 17.28
N LYS A 113 10.70 12.08 18.21
CA LYS A 113 11.05 11.95 19.63
C LYS A 113 11.69 10.60 19.90
N GLU A 114 12.65 10.58 20.84
CA GLU A 114 13.32 9.33 21.21
C GLU A 114 12.33 8.30 21.74
N GLY A 115 12.38 7.09 21.21
CA GLY A 115 11.47 5.99 21.56
C GLY A 115 10.10 6.04 20.85
N GLU A 116 9.79 7.10 20.09
CA GLU A 116 8.58 7.19 19.28
C GLU A 116 8.77 6.49 17.93
N ARG A 117 7.70 5.88 17.42
CA ARG A 117 7.64 5.33 16.06
C ARG A 117 6.42 5.88 15.37
N LEU A 118 6.58 6.25 14.11
CA LEU A 118 5.50 6.76 13.27
C LEU A 118 5.28 5.82 12.10
N VAL A 119 4.01 5.57 11.77
CA VAL A 119 3.64 4.81 10.57
C VAL A 119 3.65 5.76 9.39
N THR A 120 4.24 5.33 8.28
CA THR A 120 4.35 6.11 7.05
C THR A 120 3.98 5.29 5.83
N GLU A 121 3.70 5.95 4.71
CA GLU A 121 3.59 5.31 3.40
C GLU A 121 4.52 5.95 2.38
N VAL A 122 4.96 5.15 1.41
CA VAL A 122 5.67 5.66 0.23
C VAL A 122 4.66 6.35 -0.71
N THR A 123 4.95 7.59 -1.10
CA THR A 123 4.08 8.43 -1.94
C THR A 123 4.67 8.79 -3.30
N VAL A 124 5.72 8.08 -3.70
CA VAL A 124 6.32 8.09 -5.05
C VAL A 124 6.24 6.68 -5.66
N PRO A 125 6.32 6.51 -7.00
CA PRO A 125 6.15 5.19 -7.63
C PRO A 125 7.03 4.09 -7.03
N TYR A 126 8.29 4.42 -6.76
CA TYR A 126 9.21 3.63 -5.95
C TYR A 126 10.35 4.51 -5.42
N THR A 127 10.97 4.08 -4.32
CA THR A 127 12.15 4.71 -3.74
C THR A 127 13.18 3.66 -3.37
N THR A 128 14.46 3.94 -3.65
CA THR A 128 15.56 3.04 -3.31
C THR A 128 15.92 3.19 -1.83
N PRO A 129 15.79 2.15 -1.00
CA PRO A 129 16.32 2.17 0.36
C PRO A 129 17.84 2.06 0.34
N TYR A 130 18.49 2.64 1.34
CA TYR A 130 19.94 2.55 1.53
C TYR A 130 20.25 2.03 2.92
N ARG A 131 21.27 1.19 3.04
CA ARG A 131 21.84 0.80 4.33
C ARG A 131 23.21 1.44 4.51
N PHE A 132 23.60 1.66 5.76
CA PHE A 132 24.94 2.05 6.11
C PHE A 132 25.63 0.94 6.90
N SER A 133 26.86 0.61 6.53
CA SER A 133 27.73 -0.27 7.32
C SER A 133 29.11 0.36 7.48
N LYS A 134 29.79 0.10 8.60
CA LYS A 134 31.17 0.60 8.80
C LYS A 134 32.17 0.04 7.78
N ALA A 135 31.93 -1.18 7.31
CA ALA A 135 32.84 -1.87 6.39
C ALA A 135 32.72 -1.36 4.94
N TYR A 136 31.49 -1.08 4.48
CA TYR A 136 31.23 -0.78 3.06
C TYR A 136 30.61 0.61 2.83
N GLY A 137 30.38 1.38 3.89
CA GLY A 137 29.68 2.65 3.82
C GLY A 137 28.20 2.49 3.43
N TRP A 138 27.69 3.48 2.71
CA TRP A 138 26.33 3.50 2.18
C TRP A 138 26.19 2.57 0.97
N GLN A 139 25.17 1.72 0.97
CA GLN A 139 24.87 0.82 -0.12
C GLN A 139 23.37 0.88 -0.46
N PRO A 140 23.01 1.00 -1.76
CA PRO A 140 21.62 0.86 -2.16
C PRO A 140 21.15 -0.56 -1.90
N MET A 141 19.89 -0.69 -1.53
CA MET A 141 19.21 -1.97 -1.32
C MET A 141 18.26 -2.26 -2.48
N SER A 142 18.11 -3.54 -2.77
CA SER A 142 17.16 -4.07 -3.73
C SER A 142 16.38 -5.21 -3.05
N PRO A 143 15.05 -5.29 -3.19
CA PRO A 143 14.22 -4.43 -4.05
C PRO A 143 13.94 -3.03 -3.50
N PRO A 144 13.45 -2.08 -4.34
CA PRO A 144 13.00 -0.77 -3.88
C PRO A 144 11.70 -0.88 -3.06
N LEU A 145 11.37 0.19 -2.33
CA LEU A 145 10.07 0.31 -1.67
C LEU A 145 9.08 0.97 -2.63
N TYR A 146 7.86 0.45 -2.71
CA TYR A 146 6.88 0.85 -3.73
C TYR A 146 5.81 1.79 -3.18
N TYR A 147 5.23 2.61 -4.06
CA TYR A 147 4.05 3.42 -3.77
C TYR A 147 3.00 2.66 -2.98
N GLY A 148 2.50 3.25 -1.89
CA GLY A 148 1.47 2.66 -1.04
C GLY A 148 1.95 1.55 -0.09
N SER A 149 3.24 1.16 -0.12
CA SER A 149 3.81 0.33 0.95
C SER A 149 3.95 1.14 2.24
N VAL A 150 3.71 0.49 3.38
CA VAL A 150 3.59 1.11 4.70
C VAL A 150 4.76 0.70 5.59
N HIS A 151 5.43 1.65 6.22
CA HIS A 151 6.66 1.41 6.99
C HIS A 151 6.68 2.18 8.30
N TRP A 152 7.31 1.61 9.32
CA TRP A 152 7.61 2.33 10.56
C TRP A 152 8.89 3.15 10.38
N ILE A 153 8.87 4.40 10.85
CA ILE A 153 10.08 5.23 11.01
C ILE A 153 10.26 5.60 12.47
N ASP A 154 11.51 5.76 12.89
CA ASP A 154 11.83 6.10 14.29
C ASP A 154 12.90 7.20 14.43
N LYS A 155 13.53 7.61 13.33
CA LYS A 155 14.58 8.64 13.38
C LYS A 155 14.71 9.42 12.08
N VAL A 156 15.13 10.67 12.22
CA VAL A 156 15.53 11.56 11.12
C VAL A 156 17.05 11.66 11.12
N GLU A 157 17.70 11.38 10.00
CA GLU A 157 19.15 11.39 9.84
C GLU A 157 19.58 12.02 8.51
N GLU A 158 20.89 12.24 8.35
CA GLU A 158 21.49 12.62 7.07
C GLU A 158 21.68 11.39 6.18
N GLY A 159 21.44 11.56 4.89
CA GLY A 159 21.53 10.48 3.92
C GLY A 159 22.92 10.25 3.32
N PRO A 160 23.02 9.32 2.37
CA PRO A 160 24.23 9.10 1.58
C PRO A 160 24.63 10.37 0.81
N ALA A 161 25.91 10.75 0.87
CA ALA A 161 26.45 11.84 0.05
C ALA A 161 26.30 11.58 -1.46
N MET A 162 26.20 10.32 -1.87
CA MET A 162 25.99 9.88 -3.26
C MET A 162 24.54 9.90 -3.73
N ALA A 163 23.56 10.09 -2.84
CA ALA A 163 22.16 10.14 -3.24
C ALA A 163 21.83 11.47 -3.91
N ASP A 164 20.94 11.47 -4.91
CA ASP A 164 20.54 12.69 -5.62
C ASP A 164 19.90 13.71 -4.66
N TYR A 165 19.08 13.21 -3.73
CA TYR A 165 18.43 14.01 -2.72
C TYR A 165 19.33 14.26 -1.50
N LYS A 166 19.54 15.54 -1.16
CA LYS A 166 20.44 16.00 -0.08
C LYS A 166 19.74 16.42 1.22
N GLY A 167 18.43 16.28 1.32
CA GLY A 167 17.70 16.65 2.53
C GLY A 167 17.64 15.50 3.56
N ALA A 168 16.69 15.57 4.48
CA ALA A 168 16.54 14.62 5.58
C ALA A 168 16.14 13.20 5.12
N TRP A 169 16.68 12.17 5.76
CA TRP A 169 16.34 10.77 5.54
C TRP A 169 15.63 10.21 6.76
N TYR A 170 14.69 9.30 6.55
CA TYR A 170 14.09 8.54 7.63
C TYR A 170 14.73 7.18 7.77
N ARG A 171 15.01 6.80 9.01
CA ARG A 171 15.40 5.45 9.37
C ARG A 171 14.15 4.58 9.48
N ILE A 172 14.13 3.48 8.75
CA ILE A 172 13.05 2.50 8.77
C ILE A 172 13.30 1.50 9.89
N TYR A 173 12.26 1.25 10.68
CA TYR A 173 12.21 0.16 11.63
C TYR A 173 11.47 -1.02 10.99
N ASP A 174 12.19 -2.12 10.76
CA ASP A 174 11.63 -3.35 10.23
C ASP A 174 11.22 -4.28 11.39
N GLU A 175 9.96 -4.70 11.41
CA GLU A 175 9.45 -5.57 12.48
C GLU A 175 9.93 -7.02 12.37
N LEU A 176 10.27 -7.49 11.15
CA LEU A 176 10.77 -8.85 10.94
C LEU A 176 12.23 -8.98 11.39
N ASP A 177 13.03 -7.96 11.13
CA ASP A 177 14.46 -7.95 11.44
C ASP A 177 14.88 -6.59 12.02
N SER A 178 14.62 -6.40 13.31
CA SER A 178 14.90 -5.11 13.98
C SER A 178 16.38 -4.74 14.05
N ASN A 179 17.29 -5.67 13.71
CA ASN A 179 18.72 -5.40 13.64
C ASN A 179 19.13 -4.80 12.29
N VAL A 180 18.24 -4.87 11.32
CA VAL A 180 18.43 -4.36 9.98
C VAL A 180 17.97 -2.92 9.94
N THR A 181 18.96 -2.03 9.85
CA THR A 181 18.72 -0.60 9.74
C THR A 181 18.93 -0.14 8.31
N TYR A 182 17.89 0.45 7.72
CA TYR A 182 17.96 1.09 6.41
C TYR A 182 17.18 2.39 6.40
N TYR A 183 17.41 3.17 5.36
CA TYR A 183 17.02 4.56 5.29
C TYR A 183 16.40 4.87 3.93
N VAL A 184 15.47 5.82 3.92
CA VAL A 184 14.83 6.32 2.71
C VAL A 184 14.78 7.85 2.73
N PRO A 185 14.76 8.52 1.55
CA PRO A 185 14.51 9.95 1.47
C PRO A 185 13.21 10.34 2.17
N ALA A 186 13.27 11.24 3.14
CA ALA A 186 12.08 11.60 3.92
C ALA A 186 10.99 12.28 3.07
N ILE A 187 11.38 12.97 2.00
CA ILE A 187 10.44 13.58 1.03
C ILE A 187 9.55 12.57 0.30
N HIS A 188 9.89 11.28 0.33
CA HIS A 188 9.07 10.24 -0.32
C HIS A 188 8.02 9.64 0.62
N MET A 189 8.09 9.95 1.92
CA MET A 189 7.34 9.25 2.97
C MET A 189 6.28 10.16 3.58
N ARG A 190 4.99 9.82 3.40
CA ARG A 190 3.90 10.51 4.09
C ARG A 190 3.70 9.88 5.45
N ILE A 191 3.71 10.70 6.49
CA ILE A 191 3.37 10.25 7.84
C ILE A 191 1.86 10.08 7.91
N PHE A 192 1.42 8.91 8.37
CA PHE A 192 0.01 8.70 8.61
C PHE A 192 -0.46 9.55 9.77
N PRO A 193 -1.51 10.35 9.56
CA PRO A 193 -2.12 11.08 10.63
C PRO A 193 -2.91 10.10 11.56
N PRO A 194 -3.07 10.41 12.86
CA PRO A 194 -3.59 9.45 13.86
C PRO A 194 -4.94 8.80 13.55
N GLU A 195 -5.76 9.43 12.71
CA GLU A 195 -7.04 8.89 12.26
C GLU A 195 -6.90 7.54 11.56
N TYR A 196 -5.76 7.27 10.89
CA TYR A 196 -5.50 5.99 10.23
C TYR A 196 -5.27 4.82 11.21
N LEU A 197 -5.11 5.10 12.51
CA LEU A 197 -5.02 4.09 13.57
C LEU A 197 -6.22 4.11 14.51
N THR A 198 -7.02 5.18 14.47
CA THR A 198 -8.19 5.36 15.33
C THR A 198 -9.27 4.31 15.02
N PRO A 199 -9.76 3.56 16.03
CA PRO A 199 -10.75 2.51 15.82
C PRO A 199 -12.07 2.99 15.22
N ILE A 200 -12.70 2.15 14.40
CA ILE A 200 -14.03 2.41 13.83
C ILE A 200 -15.07 1.62 14.62
N SER A 201 -16.11 2.31 15.10
CA SER A 201 -17.17 1.75 15.96
C SER A 201 -16.61 0.96 17.17
N PRO A 202 -15.81 1.60 18.04
CA PRO A 202 -15.21 0.94 19.21
C PRO A 202 -16.24 0.48 20.24
N ASP A 203 -17.42 1.10 20.27
CA ASP A 203 -18.49 0.80 21.22
C ASP A 203 -19.28 -0.48 20.87
N VAL A 204 -19.10 -1.01 19.66
CA VAL A 204 -19.75 -2.25 19.22
C VAL A 204 -18.97 -3.45 19.76
N PRO A 205 -19.59 -4.32 20.59
CA PRO A 205 -18.93 -5.51 21.13
C PRO A 205 -18.37 -6.40 20.02
N TYR A 206 -17.22 -7.02 20.25
CA TYR A 206 -16.55 -7.82 19.21
C TYR A 206 -17.40 -9.04 18.79
N GLU A 207 -18.26 -9.57 19.67
CA GLU A 207 -19.20 -10.66 19.36
C GLU A 207 -20.32 -10.22 18.40
N GLN A 208 -20.56 -8.91 18.29
CA GLN A 208 -21.54 -8.32 17.37
C GLN A 208 -20.89 -7.89 16.06
N LYS A 209 -19.57 -8.11 15.90
CA LYS A 209 -18.84 -7.90 14.66
C LYS A 209 -18.51 -9.23 14.02
N ARG A 210 -18.70 -9.31 12.70
CA ARG A 210 -18.32 -10.48 11.89
C ARG A 210 -17.75 -10.06 10.55
N ILE A 211 -16.71 -10.75 10.10
CA ILE A 211 -16.19 -10.70 8.74
C ILE A 211 -16.65 -11.96 8.03
N GLU A 212 -17.21 -11.82 6.84
CA GLU A 212 -17.63 -12.93 6.00
C GLU A 212 -16.93 -12.82 4.64
N VAL A 213 -16.41 -13.94 4.14
CA VAL A 213 -15.70 -14.01 2.86
C VAL A 213 -16.32 -15.13 2.04
N ASN A 214 -16.85 -14.77 0.88
CA ASN A 214 -17.32 -15.72 -0.11
C ASN A 214 -16.24 -15.87 -1.20
N LEU A 215 -15.59 -17.04 -1.24
CA LEU A 215 -14.50 -17.34 -2.16
C LEU A 215 -14.97 -17.57 -3.59
N SER A 216 -16.22 -18.00 -3.82
CA SER A 216 -16.73 -18.18 -5.20
C SER A 216 -17.00 -16.86 -5.90
N THR A 217 -17.47 -15.86 -5.16
CA THR A 217 -17.78 -14.51 -5.67
C THR A 217 -16.66 -13.52 -5.45
N GLN A 218 -15.61 -13.90 -4.71
CA GLN A 218 -14.49 -13.03 -4.34
C GLN A 218 -14.93 -11.75 -3.63
N MET A 219 -15.87 -11.89 -2.70
CA MET A 219 -16.45 -10.79 -1.94
C MET A 219 -16.19 -10.92 -0.44
N LEU A 220 -15.96 -9.78 0.20
CA LEU A 220 -15.86 -9.62 1.65
C LEU A 220 -16.99 -8.73 2.14
N TYR A 221 -17.61 -9.13 3.24
CA TYR A 221 -18.64 -8.38 3.96
C TYR A 221 -18.24 -8.23 5.43
N ALA A 222 -18.45 -7.05 6.00
CA ALA A 222 -18.31 -6.80 7.43
C ALA A 222 -19.68 -6.43 8.01
N TYR A 223 -20.03 -7.04 9.14
CA TYR A 223 -21.34 -6.90 9.78
C TYR A 223 -21.23 -6.33 11.19
N GLU A 224 -22.18 -5.47 11.56
CA GLU A 224 -22.47 -5.06 12.93
C GLU A 224 -23.93 -5.42 13.26
N TYR A 225 -24.17 -6.15 14.34
CA TYR A 225 -25.51 -6.61 14.74
C TYR A 225 -26.29 -7.29 13.59
N GLY A 226 -25.58 -8.03 12.74
CA GLY A 226 -26.14 -8.71 11.56
C GLY A 226 -26.42 -7.81 10.34
N SER A 227 -26.15 -6.51 10.40
CA SER A 227 -26.28 -5.58 9.27
C SER A 227 -24.93 -5.31 8.61
N THR A 228 -24.86 -5.34 7.28
CA THR A 228 -23.64 -5.04 6.53
C THR A 228 -23.25 -3.57 6.69
N VAL A 229 -22.03 -3.30 7.16
CA VAL A 229 -21.46 -1.95 7.32
C VAL A 229 -20.34 -1.66 6.32
N PHE A 230 -19.77 -2.71 5.70
CA PHE A 230 -18.75 -2.59 4.67
C PHE A 230 -18.78 -3.81 3.76
N GLN A 231 -18.50 -3.57 2.48
CA GLN A 231 -18.46 -4.59 1.45
C GLN A 231 -17.42 -4.20 0.40
N THR A 232 -16.60 -5.16 -0.03
CA THR A 232 -15.65 -4.97 -1.14
C THR A 232 -15.38 -6.29 -1.87
N ASN A 233 -14.83 -6.18 -3.08
CA ASN A 233 -14.24 -7.32 -3.76
C ASN A 233 -12.80 -7.55 -3.28
N ILE A 234 -12.39 -8.81 -3.22
CA ILE A 234 -11.08 -9.23 -2.74
C ILE A 234 -10.36 -10.06 -3.81
N SER A 235 -9.11 -10.41 -3.53
CA SER A 235 -8.40 -11.44 -4.29
C SER A 235 -7.86 -12.46 -3.30
N SER A 236 -8.50 -13.63 -3.23
CA SER A 236 -8.05 -14.73 -2.38
C SER A 236 -6.88 -15.50 -2.99
N GLY A 237 -6.49 -16.56 -2.29
CA GLY A 237 -5.51 -17.53 -2.74
C GLY A 237 -5.95 -18.28 -3.99
N VAL A 238 -5.02 -18.49 -4.92
CA VAL A 238 -5.25 -19.35 -6.09
C VAL A 238 -5.43 -20.79 -5.62
N PRO A 239 -6.57 -21.46 -5.90
CA PRO A 239 -6.79 -22.82 -5.48
C PRO A 239 -5.72 -23.77 -6.04
N GLY A 240 -5.10 -24.54 -5.16
CA GLY A 240 -4.04 -25.49 -5.51
C GLY A 240 -3.00 -25.65 -4.42
N ASP A 241 -2.09 -26.58 -4.68
CA ASP A 241 -0.88 -26.79 -3.92
C ASP A 241 0.31 -26.90 -4.89
N PRO A 242 0.91 -25.77 -5.30
CA PRO A 242 2.05 -25.78 -6.20
C PRO A 242 3.31 -26.38 -5.55
N THR A 243 3.29 -26.61 -4.23
CA THR A 243 4.42 -27.20 -3.48
C THR A 243 4.44 -28.73 -3.52
N GLY A 244 3.38 -29.36 -4.04
CA GLY A 244 3.26 -30.81 -4.08
C GLY A 244 3.28 -31.46 -2.69
N GLY A 245 2.71 -30.80 -1.69
CA GLY A 245 2.62 -31.27 -0.31
C GLY A 245 3.84 -30.96 0.56
N THR A 246 4.81 -30.19 0.07
CA THR A 246 6.05 -29.87 0.81
C THR A 246 6.03 -28.51 1.51
N GLY A 247 5.01 -27.69 1.25
CA GLY A 247 4.84 -26.36 1.83
C GLY A 247 3.38 -26.03 2.15
N ILE A 248 3.07 -24.74 2.24
CA ILE A 248 1.72 -24.26 2.52
C ILE A 248 0.98 -24.12 1.18
N PRO A 249 -0.21 -24.72 1.01
CA PRO A 249 -1.01 -24.56 -0.20
C PRO A 249 -1.35 -23.09 -0.47
N THR A 250 -1.52 -22.72 -1.73
CA THR A 250 -1.95 -21.36 -2.11
C THR A 250 -3.43 -21.12 -1.92
N THR A 251 -4.19 -22.17 -1.62
CA THR A 251 -5.63 -22.10 -1.34
C THR A 251 -5.90 -21.35 -0.04
N THR A 252 -6.75 -20.32 -0.06
CA THR A 252 -7.28 -19.72 1.18
C THR A 252 -8.16 -20.75 1.91
N PRO A 253 -7.91 -21.03 3.20
CA PRO A 253 -8.68 -22.03 3.92
C PRO A 253 -10.10 -21.53 4.22
N ALA A 254 -11.11 -22.36 3.90
CA ALA A 254 -12.49 -22.16 4.32
C ALA A 254 -12.69 -22.63 5.77
N GLY A 255 -13.64 -22.03 6.49
CA GLY A 255 -13.96 -22.34 7.88
C GLY A 255 -14.24 -21.10 8.73
N GLU A 256 -14.32 -21.33 10.03
CA GLU A 256 -14.49 -20.28 11.04
C GLU A 256 -13.15 -19.97 11.71
N PHE A 257 -12.81 -18.69 11.78
CA PHE A 257 -11.59 -18.17 12.35
C PHE A 257 -11.89 -16.92 13.19
N SER A 258 -10.83 -16.33 13.75
CA SER A 258 -10.88 -15.02 14.39
C SER A 258 -9.60 -14.27 14.07
N ILE A 259 -9.66 -12.94 13.98
CA ILE A 259 -8.42 -12.14 13.91
C ILE A 259 -7.55 -12.43 15.14
N LEU A 260 -6.29 -12.77 14.90
CA LEU A 260 -5.32 -13.15 15.93
C LEU A 260 -4.41 -11.97 16.27
N ASP A 261 -3.88 -11.34 15.23
CA ASP A 261 -2.93 -10.25 15.34
C ASP A 261 -3.05 -9.27 14.18
N LYS A 262 -2.72 -8.01 14.49
CA LYS A 262 -2.80 -6.88 13.58
C LYS A 262 -1.46 -6.13 13.54
N VAL A 263 -0.92 -5.95 12.33
CA VAL A 263 0.37 -5.32 12.04
C VAL A 263 0.19 -4.23 10.97
N PRO A 264 0.39 -2.93 11.27
CA PRO A 264 0.21 -1.85 10.29
C PRO A 264 1.15 -1.94 9.08
N ALA A 265 2.40 -2.32 9.34
CA ALA A 265 3.47 -2.45 8.37
C ALA A 265 4.10 -3.84 8.53
N LYS A 266 3.68 -4.81 7.71
CA LYS A 266 4.21 -6.18 7.80
C LYS A 266 5.29 -6.42 6.76
N HIS A 267 6.40 -7.01 7.15
CA HIS A 267 7.35 -7.55 6.18
C HIS A 267 6.95 -9.01 5.90
N MET A 268 6.56 -9.30 4.65
CA MET A 268 6.24 -10.66 4.21
C MET A 268 7.33 -11.18 3.26
N GLY A 269 7.76 -12.42 3.46
CA GLY A 269 8.88 -13.04 2.74
C GLY A 269 10.15 -13.16 3.58
N TYR A 270 11.31 -13.21 2.92
CA TYR A 270 12.61 -13.36 3.58
C TYR A 270 13.16 -12.05 4.10
N SER A 271 13.94 -12.08 5.19
CA SER A 271 14.74 -10.92 5.58
C SER A 271 15.64 -10.51 4.42
N TYR A 272 15.79 -9.19 4.21
CA TYR A 272 16.72 -8.61 3.22
C TYR A 272 18.16 -9.14 3.35
N PHE A 273 18.53 -9.72 4.50
CA PHE A 273 19.90 -10.09 4.85
C PHE A 273 20.03 -11.53 5.37
N GLY A 274 18.98 -12.34 5.26
CA GLY A 274 19.01 -13.75 5.65
C GLY A 274 19.76 -14.63 4.63
N GLU A 275 20.74 -15.40 5.09
CA GLU A 275 21.35 -16.50 4.30
C GLU A 275 20.41 -17.73 4.26
N GLN A 276 19.36 -17.74 5.10
CA GLN A 276 18.37 -18.82 5.20
C GLN A 276 16.99 -18.38 4.69
N THR A 277 16.42 -19.23 3.84
CA THR A 277 15.09 -19.18 3.25
C THR A 277 13.99 -19.60 4.24
N THR A 278 14.02 -19.10 5.48
CA THR A 278 13.05 -19.42 6.53
C THR A 278 12.33 -18.16 7.01
N GLY A 279 11.78 -17.41 6.06
CA GLY A 279 10.70 -16.42 6.23
C GLY A 279 9.46 -16.95 5.52
N ASN A 280 8.27 -16.68 6.06
CA ASN A 280 7.03 -17.37 5.70
C ASN A 280 6.75 -17.38 4.17
N ILE A 281 6.42 -18.57 3.66
CA ILE A 281 6.46 -19.02 2.24
C ILE A 281 5.28 -18.46 1.41
N LEU A 282 4.56 -17.46 1.92
CA LEU A 282 3.30 -16.97 1.33
C LEU A 282 3.47 -15.76 0.41
N ALA A 283 4.69 -15.30 0.17
CA ALA A 283 4.98 -14.24 -0.79
C ALA A 283 5.54 -14.86 -2.06
N ASP A 284 4.80 -14.85 -3.18
CA ASP A 284 5.52 -14.79 -4.45
C ASP A 284 4.88 -14.08 -5.64
N VAL A 285 5.74 -13.39 -6.39
CA VAL A 285 5.67 -13.28 -7.86
C VAL A 285 7.06 -13.43 -8.54
N ASP A 286 8.19 -13.59 -7.83
CA ASP A 286 9.56 -13.93 -8.34
C ASP A 286 10.64 -14.17 -7.20
N ASN A 287 10.40 -14.98 -6.17
CA ASN A 287 11.12 -15.02 -4.87
C ASN A 287 11.24 -13.65 -4.14
N TYR A 288 10.19 -12.84 -4.14
CA TYR A 288 10.29 -11.44 -3.70
C TYR A 288 10.09 -11.22 -2.19
N VAL A 289 10.93 -10.34 -1.64
CA VAL A 289 10.76 -9.72 -0.33
C VAL A 289 9.70 -8.62 -0.46
N LEU A 290 8.60 -8.69 0.30
CA LEU A 290 7.53 -7.70 0.32
C LEU A 290 7.61 -6.88 1.63
N PRO A 291 8.46 -5.84 1.67
CA PRO A 291 8.54 -4.98 2.85
C PRO A 291 7.35 -4.03 2.88
N GLY A 292 6.78 -3.86 4.06
CA GLY A 292 5.73 -2.87 4.29
C GLY A 292 4.39 -3.21 3.64
N VAL A 293 3.98 -4.47 3.71
CA VAL A 293 2.61 -4.91 3.41
C VAL A 293 1.63 -4.15 4.32
N PRO A 294 0.71 -3.34 3.75
CA PRO A 294 -0.14 -2.45 4.52
C PRO A 294 -1.21 -3.19 5.34
N TRP A 295 -1.45 -2.74 6.57
CA TRP A 295 -2.68 -2.99 7.33
C TRP A 295 -3.06 -4.46 7.46
N THR A 296 -2.09 -5.28 7.87
CA THR A 296 -2.23 -6.73 7.90
C THR A 296 -3.01 -7.19 9.14
N SER A 297 -4.02 -8.03 8.95
CA SER A 297 -4.81 -8.68 10.01
C SER A 297 -4.82 -10.19 9.79
N PHE A 298 -4.06 -10.93 10.59
CA PHE A 298 -3.94 -12.39 10.50
C PHE A 298 -5.13 -13.09 11.13
N PHE A 299 -5.62 -14.16 10.50
CA PHE A 299 -6.74 -14.97 11.01
C PHE A 299 -6.37 -16.46 11.20
N THR A 300 -5.15 -16.87 10.83
CA THR A 300 -4.64 -18.22 11.08
C THR A 300 -3.22 -18.17 11.65
N ARG A 301 -2.82 -19.23 12.36
CA ARG A 301 -1.44 -19.36 12.86
C ARG A 301 -0.43 -19.64 11.76
N GLN A 302 -0.89 -20.12 10.60
CA GLN A 302 -0.08 -20.40 9.42
C GLN A 302 0.32 -19.12 8.66
N GLY A 303 -0.32 -17.98 8.95
CA GLY A 303 0.02 -16.70 8.35
C GLY A 303 -0.94 -16.18 7.28
N HIS A 304 -2.11 -16.82 7.10
CA HIS A 304 -3.17 -16.24 6.27
C HIS A 304 -3.72 -14.96 6.93
N ALA A 305 -3.79 -13.89 6.14
CA ALA A 305 -4.20 -12.57 6.60
C ALA A 305 -5.03 -11.81 5.56
N PHE A 306 -5.80 -10.84 6.04
CA PHE A 306 -6.28 -9.72 5.25
C PHE A 306 -5.17 -8.67 5.18
N HIS A 307 -4.87 -8.11 4.01
CA HIS A 307 -3.93 -7.00 3.91
C HIS A 307 -4.11 -6.16 2.64
N GLY A 308 -3.57 -4.94 2.68
CA GLY A 308 -3.47 -4.05 1.53
C GLY A 308 -2.47 -4.58 0.51
N THR A 309 -2.67 -4.26 -0.77
CA THR A 309 -1.85 -4.80 -1.86
C THR A 309 -1.40 -3.69 -2.80
N TYR A 310 -0.09 -3.50 -2.92
CA TYR A 310 0.54 -2.49 -3.80
C TYR A 310 1.18 -3.08 -5.07
N TRP A 311 0.92 -4.35 -5.36
CA TRP A 311 1.55 -5.09 -6.46
C TRP A 311 0.55 -5.65 -7.48
N HIS A 312 -0.75 -5.40 -7.34
CA HIS A 312 -1.75 -5.79 -8.32
C HIS A 312 -3.10 -5.08 -8.08
N GLU A 313 -3.96 -5.06 -9.10
CA GLU A 313 -5.33 -4.54 -9.03
C GLU A 313 -6.36 -5.61 -9.49
N ASN A 314 -6.07 -6.89 -9.24
CA ASN A 314 -6.88 -8.03 -9.71
C ASN A 314 -8.06 -8.43 -8.81
N PHE A 315 -8.66 -7.48 -8.08
CA PHE A 315 -9.77 -7.74 -7.17
C PHE A 315 -11.00 -8.27 -7.92
N GLY A 316 -11.65 -9.28 -7.35
CA GLY A 316 -12.68 -10.10 -7.99
C GLY A 316 -12.15 -11.42 -8.56
N THR A 317 -10.82 -11.63 -8.58
CA THR A 317 -10.19 -12.86 -9.10
C THR A 317 -9.14 -13.37 -8.11
N PRO A 318 -9.05 -14.68 -7.85
CA PRO A 318 -7.97 -15.24 -7.03
C PRO A 318 -6.59 -14.95 -7.63
N MET A 319 -5.66 -14.48 -6.81
CA MET A 319 -4.29 -14.14 -7.23
C MET A 319 -3.23 -14.33 -6.13
N SER A 320 -3.63 -14.42 -4.86
CA SER A 320 -2.68 -14.53 -3.75
C SER A 320 -2.18 -15.97 -3.56
N HIS A 321 -1.30 -16.17 -2.56
CA HIS A 321 -0.85 -17.48 -2.09
C HIS A 321 -1.55 -17.91 -0.79
N GLY A 322 -2.78 -17.45 -0.58
CA GLY A 322 -3.64 -17.87 0.55
C GLY A 322 -4.17 -16.71 1.37
N CYS A 323 -3.49 -15.57 1.39
CA CYS A 323 -3.99 -14.32 1.98
C CYS A 323 -5.21 -13.77 1.23
N ILE A 324 -5.92 -12.85 1.85
CA ILE A 324 -7.05 -12.12 1.25
C ILE A 324 -6.56 -10.71 0.94
N ASN A 325 -6.25 -10.48 -0.33
CA ASN A 325 -5.71 -9.22 -0.82
C ASN A 325 -6.85 -8.21 -0.99
N MET A 326 -6.65 -7.02 -0.41
CA MET A 326 -7.59 -5.90 -0.44
C MET A 326 -6.91 -4.64 -1.00
N ARG A 327 -7.71 -3.64 -1.40
CA ARG A 327 -7.16 -2.29 -1.63
C ARG A 327 -6.62 -1.74 -0.30
N SER A 328 -5.55 -0.97 -0.34
CA SER A 328 -4.86 -0.56 0.90
C SER A 328 -5.73 0.29 1.84
N ASP A 329 -6.59 1.15 1.30
CA ASP A 329 -7.56 1.94 2.04
C ASP A 329 -8.68 1.08 2.66
N GLU A 330 -9.19 0.12 1.90
CA GLU A 330 -10.17 -0.86 2.38
C GLU A 330 -9.59 -1.77 3.48
N SER A 331 -8.33 -2.19 3.33
CA SER A 331 -7.60 -2.94 4.35
C SER A 331 -7.37 -2.11 5.61
N ASN A 332 -7.07 -0.81 5.47
CA ASN A 332 -6.97 0.09 6.62
C ASN A 332 -8.32 0.22 7.34
N TRP A 333 -9.41 0.36 6.58
CA TRP A 333 -10.76 0.41 7.15
C TRP A 333 -11.03 -0.86 7.97
N LEU A 334 -10.80 -2.05 7.39
CA LEU A 334 -11.01 -3.32 8.07
C LEU A 334 -10.10 -3.45 9.30
N PHE A 335 -8.83 -3.06 9.18
CA PHE A 335 -7.86 -3.06 10.26
C PHE A 335 -8.31 -2.20 11.44
N ARG A 336 -8.87 -1.01 11.20
CA ARG A 336 -9.35 -0.12 12.26
C ARG A 336 -10.69 -0.56 12.84
N TRP A 337 -11.53 -1.19 12.04
CA TRP A 337 -12.86 -1.65 12.44
C TRP A 337 -12.83 -2.97 13.23
N ALA A 338 -11.91 -3.88 12.90
CA ALA A 338 -11.82 -5.21 13.49
C ALA A 338 -11.11 -5.20 14.86
N TRP A 339 -11.55 -6.10 15.73
CA TRP A 339 -10.85 -6.45 16.98
C TRP A 339 -9.69 -7.41 16.70
N PRO A 340 -8.65 -7.45 17.55
CA PRO A 340 -8.44 -6.61 18.74
C PRO A 340 -8.15 -5.15 18.35
N VAL A 341 -8.59 -4.16 19.12
CA VAL A 341 -8.23 -2.75 18.86
C VAL A 341 -6.71 -2.57 18.81
N HIS A 342 -6.19 -1.93 17.77
CA HIS A 342 -4.75 -1.70 17.64
C HIS A 342 -4.28 -0.64 18.63
N LYS A 343 -3.08 -0.79 19.18
CA LYS A 343 -2.46 0.21 20.07
C LYS A 343 -1.51 1.06 19.25
N ASP A 344 -1.72 2.38 19.21
CA ASP A 344 -1.08 3.32 18.27
C ASP A 344 0.45 3.22 18.14
N THR A 345 1.16 2.85 19.21
CA THR A 345 2.64 2.74 19.23
C THR A 345 3.17 1.33 19.06
N ALA A 346 2.30 0.32 18.98
CA ALA A 346 2.69 -1.07 18.93
C ALA A 346 2.94 -1.51 17.48
N ALA A 347 4.10 -2.12 17.21
CA ALA A 347 4.38 -2.69 15.89
C ALA A 347 3.38 -3.81 15.51
N ALA A 348 2.90 -4.55 16.52
CA ALA A 348 1.87 -5.57 16.37
C ALA A 348 0.94 -5.56 17.59
N THR A 349 -0.33 -5.88 17.38
CA THR A 349 -1.30 -6.07 18.47
C THR A 349 -1.94 -7.45 18.36
N ARG A 350 -1.88 -8.23 19.44
CA ARG A 350 -2.45 -9.57 19.54
C ARG A 350 -3.58 -9.59 20.57
N GLY A 351 -4.64 -10.33 20.31
CA GLY A 351 -5.77 -10.44 21.22
C GLY A 351 -6.88 -11.32 20.67
N LEU A 352 -8.00 -11.36 21.41
CA LEU A 352 -9.24 -11.92 20.90
C LEU A 352 -9.81 -10.96 19.85
N GLY A 353 -9.97 -11.45 18.63
CA GLY A 353 -10.39 -10.61 17.51
C GLY A 353 -11.74 -10.95 16.94
N THR A 354 -12.16 -10.15 15.98
CA THR A 354 -13.42 -10.30 15.25
C THR A 354 -13.49 -11.67 14.58
N ILE A 355 -14.68 -12.30 14.61
CA ILE A 355 -14.95 -13.59 13.96
C ILE A 355 -14.83 -13.44 12.44
N VAL A 356 -14.26 -14.44 11.79
CA VAL A 356 -14.07 -14.52 10.35
C VAL A 356 -14.68 -15.82 9.84
N GLU A 357 -15.70 -15.74 9.00
CA GLU A 357 -16.33 -16.87 8.33
C GLU A 357 -15.92 -16.88 6.86
N ILE A 358 -15.27 -17.95 6.40
CA ILE A 358 -14.82 -18.10 5.00
C ILE A 358 -15.50 -19.32 4.39
N HIS A 359 -16.20 -19.14 3.27
CA HIS A 359 -16.94 -20.19 2.58
C HIS A 359 -16.86 -20.05 1.05
N TYR A 360 -17.36 -21.06 0.34
CA TYR A 360 -17.49 -21.05 -1.13
C TYR A 360 -18.91 -20.67 -1.52
#